data_AF-A0A317JTF2-F1
#
_entry.id   AF-A0A317JTF2-F1
#
_cell.length_a   1.000
_cell.length_b   1.000
_cell.length_c   1.000
_cell.angle_alpha   90.00
_cell.angle_beta   90.00
_cell.angle_gamma   90.00
#
_symmetry.space_group_name_H-M   'P 1'
#
loop_
_entity.id
_entity.type
_entity.pdbx_description
1 polymer ?
#
loop_
_entity_poly.entity_id
_entity_poly.type
_entity_poly.pdbx_seq_one_letter_code
_entity_poly.pdbx_strand_id
1 'polypeptide(L)'
;SGAARLGAAPLAEQAATLARRVGLRGAGRPGGDLLTSREQEVLRLVAEGHSNSRIAEQLFISPKTASVHVSRIIAKLDVTNRIEAAALAHRLGLLDRTAPTP
;
A
#
# COMPACT_ATOMS: atom_id res chain seq x y z
N SER A 1 23.98 -7.16 -32.42
CA SER A 1 22.76 -7.81 -31.89
C SER A 1 22.63 -7.49 -30.41
N GLY A 2 21.60 -6.85 -29.86
CA GLY A 2 20.35 -6.33 -30.39
C GLY A 2 19.56 -5.76 -29.20
N ALA A 3 18.98 -4.58 -29.40
CA ALA A 3 17.87 -3.96 -28.68
C ALA A 3 18.07 -3.48 -27.23
N ALA A 4 18.15 -2.15 -27.11
CA ALA A 4 17.68 -1.38 -25.97
C ALA A 4 16.17 -1.63 -25.68
N ARG A 5 15.81 -1.60 -24.40
CA ARG A 5 14.48 -1.20 -23.90
C ARG A 5 14.76 -0.26 -22.72
N LEU A 6 14.74 1.07 -22.90
CA LEU A 6 13.56 1.94 -22.63
C LEU A 6 12.91 1.54 -21.29
N GLY A 7 13.01 2.27 -20.19
CA GLY A 7 12.82 3.71 -20.03
C GLY A 7 11.50 3.93 -19.26
N ALA A 8 11.54 4.71 -18.18
CA ALA A 8 10.44 5.17 -17.32
C ALA A 8 9.91 4.21 -16.24
N ALA A 9 10.10 4.60 -14.98
CA ALA A 9 9.28 4.16 -13.87
C ALA A 9 7.79 4.35 -14.21
N PRO A 10 6.90 3.42 -13.80
CA PRO A 10 5.52 3.42 -14.25
C PRO A 10 4.74 4.62 -13.68
N LEU A 11 3.77 5.08 -14.46
CA LEU A 11 2.76 6.13 -14.22
C LEU A 11 2.33 6.42 -12.77
N ALA A 12 2.45 5.47 -11.83
CA ALA A 12 2.14 5.64 -10.42
C ALA A 12 3.00 6.71 -9.72
N GLU A 13 4.28 6.87 -10.09
CA GLU A 13 5.17 7.95 -9.60
C GLU A 13 4.69 9.33 -10.10
N GLN A 14 4.20 9.37 -11.33
CA GLN A 14 3.67 10.57 -11.96
C GLN A 14 2.30 10.94 -11.39
N ALA A 15 1.43 9.95 -11.15
CA ALA A 15 0.14 10.12 -10.50
C ALA A 15 0.27 10.57 -9.04
N ALA A 16 1.24 10.05 -8.28
CA ALA A 16 1.54 10.51 -6.92
C ALA A 16 2.06 11.96 -6.90
N THR A 17 2.81 12.36 -7.94
CA THR A 17 3.28 13.73 -8.11
C THR A 17 2.14 14.68 -8.49
N LEU A 18 1.21 14.24 -9.33
CA LEU A 18 -0.02 14.97 -9.64
C LEU A 18 -0.92 15.12 -8.40
N ALA A 19 -1.11 14.05 -7.61
CA ALA A 19 -1.91 14.04 -6.39
C ALA A 19 -1.38 15.02 -5.32
N ARG A 20 -0.05 15.17 -5.20
CA ARG A 20 0.57 16.18 -4.30
C ARG A 20 0.29 17.63 -4.72
N ARG A 21 0.14 17.90 -6.01
CA ARG A 21 -0.06 19.26 -6.54
C ARG A 21 -1.51 19.75 -6.43
N VAL A 22 -2.48 18.84 -6.41
CA VAL A 22 -3.92 19.18 -6.35
C VAL A 22 -4.47 19.33 -4.93
N GLY A 23 -3.64 19.16 -3.89
CA GLY A 23 -4.00 19.56 -2.51
C GLY A 23 -5.22 18.86 -1.92
N LEU A 24 -5.51 17.62 -2.31
CA LEU A 24 -6.64 16.86 -1.77
C LEU A 24 -6.33 16.39 -0.35
N ARG A 25 -6.53 17.29 0.61
CA ARG A 25 -6.70 16.98 2.02
C ARG A 25 -7.99 16.18 2.20
N GLY A 26 -7.87 14.90 2.54
CA GLY A 26 -8.89 14.19 3.31
C GLY A 26 -8.59 14.42 4.80
N ALA A 27 -9.62 14.59 5.60
CA ALA A 27 -9.56 14.62 7.05
C ALA A 27 -10.14 13.29 7.55
N GLY A 28 -9.30 12.33 7.92
CA GLY A 28 -9.77 11.02 8.37
C GLY A 28 -8.68 10.12 8.93
N ARG A 29 -8.45 10.22 10.24
CA ARG A 29 -7.57 9.39 11.11
C ARG A 29 -6.06 9.43 10.75
N PRO A 30 -5.16 9.58 11.74
CA PRO A 30 -3.73 9.40 11.51
C PRO A 30 -3.48 7.98 10.98
N GLY A 31 -2.96 7.88 9.76
CA GLY A 31 -2.70 6.62 9.04
C GLY A 31 -3.65 6.32 7.88
N GLY A 32 -4.90 6.80 7.93
CA GLY A 32 -5.92 6.51 6.91
C GLY A 32 -5.73 7.28 5.60
N ASP A 33 -5.37 8.56 5.70
CA ASP A 33 -5.12 9.44 4.53
C ASP A 33 -3.69 9.31 3.95
N LEU A 34 -2.78 8.62 4.66
CA LEU A 34 -1.39 8.43 4.23
C LEU A 34 -1.24 7.29 3.20
N LEU A 35 -2.11 6.29 3.28
CA LEU A 35 -2.09 5.10 2.44
C LEU A 35 -3.16 5.18 1.36
N THR A 36 -2.77 4.85 0.13
CA THR A 36 -3.73 4.61 -0.96
C THR A 36 -4.65 3.43 -0.63
N SER A 37 -5.83 3.34 -1.26
CA SER A 37 -6.76 2.22 -1.03
C SER A 37 -6.10 0.85 -1.22
N ARG A 38 -5.25 0.72 -2.24
CA ARG A 38 -4.51 -0.52 -2.51
C ARG A 38 -3.48 -0.83 -1.41
N GLU A 39 -2.83 0.18 -0.85
CA GLU A 39 -1.92 -0.01 0.28
C GLU A 39 -2.69 -0.37 1.56
N GLN A 40 -3.91 0.13 1.75
CA GLN A 40 -4.78 -0.27 2.86
C GLN A 40 -5.19 -1.75 2.74
N GLU A 41 -5.56 -2.22 1.54
CA GLU A 41 -5.82 -3.64 1.27
C GLU A 41 -4.60 -4.51 1.60
N VAL A 42 -3.41 -4.13 1.12
CA VAL A 42 -2.17 -4.86 1.41
C VAL A 42 -1.85 -4.86 2.90
N LEU A 43 -1.98 -3.71 3.58
CA LEU A 43 -1.74 -3.61 5.02
C LEU A 43 -2.68 -4.51 5.82
N ARG A 44 -3.94 -4.64 5.40
CA ARG A 44 -4.92 -5.55 6.02
C ARG A 44 -4.46 -7.00 5.93
N LEU A 45 -4.08 -7.46 4.74
CA LEU A 45 -3.59 -8.82 4.55
C LEU A 45 -2.27 -9.08 5.29
N VAL A 46 -1.40 -8.07 5.41
CA VAL A 46 -0.19 -8.14 6.25
C VAL A 46 -0.56 -8.32 7.72
N ALA A 47 -1.56 -7.57 8.21
CA ALA A 47 -2.04 -7.65 9.58
C ALA A 47 -2.74 -8.97 9.92
N GLU A 48 -3.29 -9.65 8.91
CA GLU A 48 -3.79 -11.03 8.97
C GLU A 48 -2.67 -12.09 8.88
N GLY A 49 -1.41 -11.68 8.67
CA GLY A 49 -0.25 -12.58 8.65
C GLY A 49 0.10 -13.16 7.27
N HIS A 50 -0.53 -12.71 6.18
CA HIS A 50 -0.28 -13.26 4.84
C HIS A 50 1.12 -12.97 4.32
N SER A 51 1.77 -13.96 3.70
CA SER A 51 3.04 -13.77 2.98
C SER A 51 2.85 -12.94 1.70
N ASN A 52 3.94 -12.41 1.13
CA ASN A 52 3.85 -11.66 -0.14
C ASN A 52 3.26 -12.50 -1.28
N SER A 53 3.48 -13.82 -1.29
CA SER A 53 2.87 -14.73 -2.27
C SER A 53 1.36 -14.86 -2.06
N ARG A 54 0.89 -15.05 -0.81
CA ARG A 54 -0.54 -15.09 -0.49
C ARG A 54 -1.25 -13.77 -0.78
N ILE A 55 -0.61 -12.65 -0.45
CA ILE A 55 -1.10 -11.30 -0.81
C ILE A 55 -1.22 -11.16 -2.33
N ALA A 56 -0.21 -11.61 -3.06
CA ALA A 56 -0.20 -11.58 -4.51
C ALA A 56 -1.34 -12.41 -5.13
N GLU A 57 -1.60 -13.59 -4.59
CA GLU A 57 -2.73 -14.45 -4.98
C GLU A 57 -4.07 -13.76 -4.73
N GLN A 58 -4.32 -13.27 -3.50
CA GLN A 58 -5.59 -12.64 -3.13
C GLN A 58 -5.87 -11.35 -3.90
N LEU A 59 -4.83 -10.61 -4.24
CA LEU A 59 -4.93 -9.32 -4.93
C LEU A 59 -4.70 -9.42 -6.44
N PHE A 60 -4.50 -10.63 -6.98
CA PHE A 60 -4.22 -10.90 -8.40
C PHE A 60 -3.07 -10.07 -8.99
N ILE A 61 -1.93 -10.04 -8.29
CA ILE A 61 -0.69 -9.34 -8.70
C ILE A 61 0.52 -10.27 -8.60
N SER A 62 1.70 -9.82 -9.05
CA SER A 62 2.93 -10.60 -8.85
C SER A 62 3.43 -10.52 -7.39
N PRO A 63 4.13 -11.56 -6.87
CA PRO A 63 4.81 -11.50 -5.57
C PRO A 63 5.79 -10.33 -5.45
N LYS A 64 6.46 -9.94 -6.55
CA LYS A 64 7.35 -8.78 -6.59
C LYS A 64 6.56 -7.47 -6.38
N THR A 65 5.39 -7.34 -7.00
CA THR A 65 4.51 -6.17 -6.82
C THR A 65 4.00 -6.08 -5.38
N ALA A 66 3.58 -7.21 -4.79
CA ALA A 66 3.18 -7.26 -3.39
C ALA A 66 4.32 -6.80 -2.46
N SER A 67 5.54 -7.28 -2.70
CA SER A 67 6.74 -6.86 -1.95
C SER A 67 6.98 -5.34 -2.01
N VAL A 68 6.85 -4.74 -3.21
CA VAL A 68 6.98 -3.28 -3.38
C VAL A 68 5.91 -2.51 -2.58
N HIS A 69 4.66 -2.98 -2.57
CA HIS A 69 3.62 -2.37 -1.74
C HIS A 69 3.96 -2.45 -0.24
N VAL A 70 4.40 -3.61 0.25
CA VAL A 70 4.78 -3.79 1.66
C VAL A 70 5.92 -2.84 2.03
N SER A 71 6.97 -2.71 1.21
CA SER A 71 8.07 -1.77 1.47
C SER A 71 7.60 -0.32 1.51
N ARG A 72 6.69 0.10 0.62
CA ARG A 72 6.13 1.45 0.63
C ARG A 72 5.29 1.72 1.86
N ILE A 73 4.51 0.74 2.31
CA ILE A 73 3.70 0.82 3.53
C ILE A 73 4.61 0.99 4.74
N ILE A 74 5.65 0.16 4.87
CA ILE A 74 6.63 0.27 5.96
C ILE A 74 7.25 1.68 6.00
N ALA A 75 7.67 2.20 4.84
CA ALA A 75 8.23 3.54 4.75
C ALA A 75 7.20 4.65 5.08
N LYS A 76 5.96 4.54 4.59
CA LYS A 76 4.90 5.54 4.83
C LYS A 76 4.40 5.55 6.27
N LEU A 77 4.43 4.40 6.94
CA LEU A 77 4.05 4.26 8.34
C LEU A 77 5.20 4.55 9.30
N ASP A 78 6.40 4.80 8.80
CA ASP A 78 7.62 5.03 9.58
C ASP A 78 7.88 3.91 10.60
N VAL A 79 7.76 2.67 10.13
CA VAL A 79 8.04 1.46 10.92
C VAL A 79 9.20 0.68 10.32
N THR A 80 9.79 -0.22 11.09
CA THR A 80 11.03 -0.92 10.70
C THR A 80 10.76 -2.19 9.91
N ASN A 81 9.60 -2.82 10.14
CA ASN A 81 9.30 -4.11 9.55
C ASN A 81 7.78 -4.36 9.43
N ARG A 82 7.43 -5.45 8.76
CA ARG A 82 6.03 -5.84 8.53
C ARG A 82 5.26 -6.20 9.81
N ILE A 83 5.95 -6.65 10.87
CA ILE A 83 5.31 -7.00 12.13
C ILE A 83 4.89 -5.72 12.86
N GLU A 84 5.76 -4.71 12.86
CA GLU A 84 5.43 -3.37 13.37
C GLU A 84 4.31 -2.72 12.55
N ALA A 85 4.32 -2.86 11.22
CA ALA A 85 3.22 -2.39 10.37
C ALA A 85 1.88 -3.07 10.73
N ALA A 86 1.88 -4.40 10.90
CA ALA A 86 0.71 -5.15 11.33
C ALA A 86 0.21 -4.68 12.71
N ALA A 87 1.10 -4.56 13.69
CA ALA A 87 0.77 -4.09 15.03
C ALA A 87 0.22 -2.66 15.03
N LEU A 88 0.74 -1.78 14.17
CA LEU A 88 0.23 -0.43 14.00
C LEU A 88 -1.16 -0.41 13.35
N ALA A 89 -1.40 -1.25 12.34
CA ALA A 89 -2.71 -1.36 11.69
C ALA A 89 -3.83 -1.74 12.68
N HIS A 90 -3.54 -2.70 13.57
CA HIS A 90 -4.42 -3.09 14.67
C HIS A 90 -4.64 -1.94 15.66
N ARG A 91 -3.58 -1.27 16.12
CA ARG A 91 -3.66 -0.15 17.08
C ARG A 91 -4.45 1.05 16.56
N LEU A 92 -4.34 1.36 15.26
CA LEU A 92 -5.02 2.51 14.65
C LEU A 92 -6.46 2.21 14.21
N GLY A 93 -6.95 0.97 14.38
CA GLY A 93 -8.27 0.56 13.89
C GLY A 93 -8.39 0.69 12.37
N LEU A 94 -7.27 0.61 11.64
CA LEU A 94 -7.25 0.76 10.17
C LEU A 94 -7.90 -0.43 9.44
N LEU A 95 -8.12 -1.52 10.17
CA LEU A 95 -8.75 -2.73 9.67
C LEU A 95 -10.29 -2.65 9.71
N ASP A 96 -10.88 -1.69 10.44
CA ASP A 96 -12.34 -1.63 10.65
C ASP A 96 -13.10 -0.94 9.52
N ARG A 97 -12.48 -0.69 8.37
CA ARG A 97 -13.18 -0.17 7.19
C ARG A 97 -13.97 -1.30 6.50
N THR A 98 -14.98 -1.83 7.15
CA THR A 98 -16.14 -2.44 6.49
C THR A 98 -17.00 -1.28 6.00
N ALA A 99 -17.12 -1.09 4.69
CA ALA A 99 -18.18 -0.23 4.18
C ALA A 99 -19.54 -0.82 4.61
N PRO A 100 -20.54 0.01 4.96
CA PRO A 100 -21.90 -0.50 5.12
C PRO A 100 -22.30 -1.19 3.82
N THR A 101 -22.71 -2.45 3.94
CA THR A 101 -23.46 -3.17 2.91
C THR A 101 -24.74 -2.35 2.65
N PRO A 102 -25.14 -2.12 1.38
CA PRO A 102 -26.30 -1.29 1.06
C PRO A 102 -27.59 -1.77 1.72
#